data_AF-A0A7S1AQI3-F1
#
_entry.id   AF-A0A7S1AQI3-F1
#
_cell.length_a   1.000
_cell.length_b   1.000
_cell.length_c   1.000
_cell.angle_alpha   90.00
_cell.angle_beta   90.00
_cell.angle_gamma   90.00
#
_symmetry.space_group_name_H-M   'P 1'
#
loop_
_entity.id
_entity.type
_entity.pdbx_description
1 polymer ?
#
loop_
_entity_poly.entity_id
_entity_poly.type
_entity_poly.pdbx_seq_one_letter_code
_entity_poly.pdbx_strand_id
1 'polypeptide(L)'
;DDEEEASLTVWCSVALMMVSALLVSANSEALVGCIEDVVAEWHVPLEFIGVILVPIAGNACEHAGAIRFAIRDKVGLAIGIAVGSSIQVALLVVPFAVITA
;
A
#
# COMPACT_ATOMS: atom_id res chain seq x y z
N ASP A 1 7.38 -7.96 26.07
CA ASP A 1 8.32 -8.02 24.95
C ASP A 1 8.02 -9.23 24.10
N ASP A 2 7.15 -9.05 23.11
CA ASP A 2 7.02 -9.99 21.98
C ASP A 2 7.74 -9.33 20.81
N GLU A 3 9.07 -9.38 20.81
CA GLU A 3 9.85 -9.04 19.62
C GLU A 3 9.69 -10.21 18.65
N GLU A 4 9.02 -9.98 17.51
CA GLU A 4 8.96 -10.95 16.42
C GLU A 4 10.41 -11.13 15.91
N GLU A 5 11.09 -12.20 16.38
CA GLU A 5 12.45 -12.53 15.96
C GLU A 5 12.48 -12.67 14.42
N ALA A 6 13.38 -11.91 13.79
CA ALA A 6 13.55 -11.94 12.34
C ALA A 6 14.01 -13.34 11.89
N SER A 7 13.09 -14.11 11.30
CA SER A 7 13.32 -15.50 10.91
C SER A 7 13.99 -15.66 9.54
N LEU A 8 14.21 -14.56 8.81
CA LEU A 8 14.77 -14.55 7.45
C LEU A 8 16.15 -13.90 7.41
N THR A 9 17.06 -14.48 6.62
CA THR A 9 18.32 -13.82 6.30
C THR A 9 18.08 -12.57 5.44
N VAL A 10 19.00 -11.60 5.50
CA VAL A 10 18.93 -10.36 4.71
C VAL A 10 18.79 -10.66 3.21
N TRP A 11 19.56 -11.61 2.69
CA TRP A 11 19.50 -12.00 1.28
C TRP A 11 18.16 -12.60 0.88
N CYS A 12 17.59 -13.47 1.72
CA CYS A 12 16.24 -13.99 1.49
C CYS A 12 15.18 -12.88 1.52
N SER A 13 15.30 -11.92 2.44
CA SER A 13 14.37 -10.79 2.57
C SER A 13 14.40 -9.88 1.34
N VAL A 14 15.60 -9.54 0.84
CA VAL A 14 15.77 -8.75 -0.38
C VAL A 14 15.22 -9.48 -1.60
N ALA A 15 15.50 -10.79 -1.73
CA ALA A 15 14.97 -11.59 -2.83
C ALA A 15 13.43 -11.63 -2.83
N LEU A 16 12.81 -11.85 -1.66
CA LEU A 16 11.35 -11.84 -1.51
C LEU A 16 10.75 -10.46 -1.80
N MET A 17 11.41 -9.38 -1.36
CA MET A 17 10.96 -8.01 -1.66
C MET A 17 10.99 -7.73 -3.16
N MET A 18 12.05 -8.14 -3.86
CA MET A 18 12.15 -7.96 -5.32
C MET A 18 11.09 -8.77 -6.07
N VAL A 19 10.90 -10.04 -5.72
CA VAL A 19 9.90 -10.90 -6.37
C VAL A 19 8.49 -10.36 -6.13
N SER A 20 8.16 -9.97 -4.89
CA SER A 20 6.85 -9.39 -4.58
C SER A 20 6.62 -8.06 -5.31
N ALA A 21 7.63 -7.18 -5.39
CA ALA A 21 7.52 -5.93 -6.15
C ALA A 21 7.24 -6.18 -7.64
N LEU A 22 7.89 -7.16 -8.26
CA LEU A 22 7.64 -7.53 -9.66
C LEU A 22 6.21 -8.07 -9.87
N LEU A 23 5.73 -8.92 -8.96
CA LEU A 23 4.35 -9.44 -9.01
C LEU A 23 3.33 -8.32 -8.85
N VAL A 24 3.55 -7.40 -7.90
CA VAL A 24 2.68 -6.23 -7.71
C VAL A 24 2.71 -5.32 -8.94
N SER A 25 3.87 -5.13 -9.58
CA SER A 25 3.98 -4.35 -10.81
C SER A 25 3.14 -4.96 -11.94
N ALA A 26 3.24 -6.27 -12.17
CA ALA A 26 2.45 -6.96 -13.20
C ALA A 26 0.93 -6.87 -12.93
N ASN A 27 0.53 -7.03 -11.67
CA ASN A 27 -0.87 -6.88 -11.27
C ASN A 27 -1.37 -5.43 -11.38
N SER A 28 -0.49 -4.45 -11.15
CA SER A 28 -0.83 -3.02 -11.27
C SER A 28 -1.09 -2.63 -12.71
N GLU A 29 -0.32 -3.15 -13.66
CA GLU A 29 -0.54 -2.94 -15.09
C GLU A 29 -1.88 -3.54 -15.55
N ALA A 30 -2.16 -4.78 -15.14
CA ALA A 30 -3.45 -5.42 -15.40
C ALA A 30 -4.62 -4.66 -14.76
N LEU A 31 -4.45 -4.17 -13.53
CA LEU A 31 -5.46 -3.37 -12.82
C LEU A 31 -5.77 -2.08 -13.59
N VAL A 32 -4.76 -1.29 -13.93
CA VAL A 32 -4.93 -0.02 -14.65
C VAL A 32 -5.56 -0.24 -16.02
N GLY A 33 -5.17 -1.31 -16.72
CA GLY A 33 -5.74 -1.67 -18.03
C GLY A 33 -7.25 -1.95 -18.00
N CYS A 34 -7.80 -2.40 -16.88
CA CYS A 34 -9.24 -2.66 -16.75
C CYS A 34 -10.04 -1.46 -16.22
N ILE A 35 -9.41 -0.36 -15.77
CA ILE A 35 -10.13 0.77 -15.15
C ILE A 35 -11.09 1.43 -16.15
N GLU A 36 -10.66 1.63 -17.40
CA GLU A 36 -11.49 2.28 -18.43
C GLU A 36 -12.77 1.48 -18.72
N ASP A 37 -12.65 0.15 -18.82
CA ASP A 37 -13.80 -0.75 -19.03
C ASP A 37 -14.76 -0.70 -17.83
N VAL A 38 -14.25 -0.70 -16.60
CA VAL A 38 -15.07 -0.60 -15.37
C VAL A 38 -15.79 0.74 -15.29
N VAL A 39 -15.14 1.85 -15.66
CA VAL A 39 -15.78 3.17 -15.70
C VAL A 39 -16.94 3.16 -16.71
N ALA A 40 -16.74 2.57 -17.88
CA ALA A 40 -17.74 2.49 -18.94
C ALA A 40 -18.94 1.60 -18.57
N GLU A 41 -18.70 0.45 -17.94
CA GLU A 41 -19.76 -0.49 -17.59
C GLU A 41 -20.50 -0.10 -16.30
N TRP A 42 -19.76 0.24 -15.24
CA TRP A 42 -20.32 0.43 -13.89
C TRP A 42 -20.71 1.88 -13.62
N HIS A 43 -20.43 2.80 -14.55
CA HIS A 43 -20.72 4.23 -14.43
C HIS A 43 -20.12 4.85 -13.16
N VAL A 44 -18.98 4.32 -12.72
CA VAL A 44 -18.23 4.82 -11.56
C VAL A 44 -17.22 5.86 -12.05
N PRO A 45 -17.11 7.04 -11.41
CA PRO A 45 -16.14 8.04 -11.82
C PRO A 45 -14.69 7.53 -11.71
N LEU A 46 -13.86 7.86 -12.69
CA LEU A 46 -12.43 7.53 -12.68
C LEU A 46 -11.74 8.07 -11.42
N GLU A 47 -12.14 9.26 -10.98
CA GLU A 47 -11.63 9.92 -9.79
C GLU A 47 -11.95 9.13 -8.51
N PHE A 48 -13.12 8.48 -8.46
CA PHE A 48 -13.49 7.64 -7.31
C PHE A 48 -12.60 6.40 -7.25
N ILE A 49 -12.36 5.74 -8.39
CA ILE A 49 -11.48 4.57 -8.45
C ILE A 49 -10.06 4.97 -8.05
N GLY A 50 -9.53 6.05 -8.62
CA GLY A 50 -8.16 6.51 -8.37
C GLY A 50 -7.90 7.05 -6.96
N VAL A 51 -8.84 7.81 -6.38
CA VAL A 51 -8.64 8.47 -5.07
C VAL A 51 -9.10 7.61 -3.90
N ILE A 52 -10.07 6.72 -4.10
CA ILE A 52 -10.66 5.91 -3.01
C ILE A 52 -10.26 4.43 -3.13
N LEU A 53 -10.63 3.76 -4.24
CA LEU A 53 -10.47 2.30 -4.32
C LEU A 53 -9.00 1.87 -4.38
N VAL A 54 -8.18 2.52 -5.22
CA VAL A 54 -6.78 2.17 -5.40
C VAL A 54 -5.97 2.36 -4.10
N PRO A 55 -6.06 3.49 -3.36
CA PRO A 55 -5.34 3.66 -2.10
C PRO A 55 -5.80 2.69 -1.00
N ILE A 56 -7.10 2.35 -0.95
CA ILE A 56 -7.59 1.33 0.00
C ILE A 56 -6.90 0.00 -0.25
N ALA A 57 -6.86 -0.46 -1.51
CA ALA A 57 -6.23 -1.73 -1.86
C ALA A 57 -4.71 -1.69 -1.62
N GLY A 58 -4.03 -0.62 -2.04
CA GLY A 58 -2.58 -0.45 -1.91
C GLY A 58 -2.09 -0.38 -0.46
N ASN A 59 -2.87 0.25 0.43
CA ASN A 59 -2.49 0.46 1.83
C ASN A 59 -3.19 -0.51 2.80
N ALA A 60 -4.00 -1.45 2.29
CA ALA A 60 -4.78 -2.38 3.10
C ALA A 60 -3.90 -3.19 4.07
N CYS A 61 -2.77 -3.72 3.59
CA CYS A 61 -1.86 -4.53 4.40
C CYS A 61 -1.26 -3.72 5.57
N GLU A 62 -0.90 -2.47 5.32
CA GLU A 62 -0.35 -1.56 6.33
C GLU A 62 -1.41 -1.20 7.38
N HIS A 63 -2.62 -0.85 6.92
CA HIS A 63 -3.77 -0.58 7.81
C HIS A 63 -4.16 -1.81 8.64
N ALA A 64 -4.15 -3.00 8.05
CA ALA A 64 -4.40 -4.26 8.77
C ALA A 64 -3.34 -4.48 9.86
N GLY A 65 -2.07 -4.16 9.59
CA GLY A 65 -1.00 -4.15 10.57
C GLY A 65 -1.27 -3.18 11.73
N ALA A 66 -1.64 -1.93 11.42
CA ALA A 66 -1.99 -0.93 12.42
C ALA A 66 -3.15 -1.38 13.31
N ILE A 67 -4.21 -1.96 12.72
CA ILE A 67 -5.35 -2.52 13.47
C ILE A 67 -4.91 -3.68 14.37
N ARG A 68 -4.05 -4.59 13.86
CA ARG A 68 -3.50 -5.71 14.64
C ARG A 68 -2.72 -5.21 15.86
N PHE A 69 -1.95 -4.13 15.73
CA PHE A 69 -1.24 -3.52 16.85
C PHE A 69 -2.18 -2.79 17.82
N ALA A 70 -3.19 -2.08 17.30
CA ALA A 70 -4.19 -1.41 18.14
C ALA A 70 -4.99 -2.40 19.00
N ILE A 71 -5.40 -3.55 18.45
CA ILE A 71 -6.12 -4.61 19.19
C ILE A 71 -5.27 -5.20 20.33
N ARG A 72 -3.94 -5.13 20.22
CA ARG A 72 -3.00 -5.58 21.26
C ARG A 72 -2.60 -4.47 22.24
N ASP A 73 -3.43 -3.43 22.36
CA ASP A 73 -3.21 -2.26 23.23
C ASP A 73 -1.92 -1.48 22.92
N LYS A 74 -1.36 -1.64 21.70
CA LYS A 74 -0.19 -0.89 21.22
C LYS A 74 -0.61 0.27 20.33
N VAL A 75 -1.49 1.14 20.84
CA VAL A 75 -2.07 2.25 20.07
C VAL A 75 -1.02 3.24 19.57
N GLY A 76 0.06 3.47 20.33
CA GLY A 76 1.16 4.34 19.88
C GLY A 76 1.84 3.85 18.60
N LEU A 77 2.00 2.52 18.45
CA LEU A 77 2.56 1.93 17.22
C LEU A 77 1.56 2.03 16.06
N ALA A 78 0.27 1.82 16.31
CA ALA A 78 -0.77 1.99 15.30
C ALA A 78 -0.83 3.43 14.76
N ILE A 79 -0.76 4.43 15.65
CA ILE A 79 -0.66 5.85 15.26
C ILE A 79 0.63 6.12 14.49
N GLY A 80 1.75 5.55 14.94
CA GLY A 80 3.04 5.66 14.25
C GLY A 80 2.97 5.17 12.79
N ILE A 81 2.34 4.01 12.57
CA ILE A 81 2.11 3.46 11.22
C ILE A 81 1.22 4.42 10.40
N ALA A 82 0.06 4.81 10.93
CA ALA A 82 -0.90 5.65 10.19
C ALA A 82 -0.33 7.03 9.82
N VAL A 83 0.33 7.70 10.76
CA VAL A 83 0.94 9.01 10.54
C VAL A 83 2.16 8.89 9.64
N GLY A 84 2.99 7.86 9.83
CA GLY A 84 4.15 7.59 8.99
C GLY A 84 3.78 7.40 7.52
N SER A 85 2.80 6.53 7.24
CA SER A 85 2.26 6.29 5.90
C SER A 85 1.73 7.58 5.27
N SER A 86 0.95 8.37 6.04
CA SER A 86 0.38 9.64 5.57
C SER A 86 1.48 10.65 5.19
N ILE A 87 2.54 10.75 5.99
CA ILE A 87 3.69 11.63 5.72
C ILE A 87 4.44 11.17 4.47
N GLN A 88 4.66 9.86 4.30
CA GLN A 88 5.33 9.33 3.10
C GLN A 88 4.52 9.63 1.83
N VAL A 89 3.20 9.43 1.87
CA VAL A 89 2.35 9.75 0.73
C VAL A 89 2.38 11.26 0.43
N ALA A 90 2.21 12.10 1.46
CA ALA A 90 2.12 13.55 1.29
C ALA A 90 3.44 14.21 0.87
N LEU A 91 4.57 13.79 1.43
CA LEU A 91 5.87 14.46 1.24
C LEU A 91 6.75 13.80 0.18
N LEU A 92 6.55 12.52 -0.13
CA LEU A 92 7.36 11.80 -1.10
C LEU A 92 6.55 11.35 -2.31
N VAL A 93 5.51 10.53 -2.10
CA VAL A 93 4.80 9.88 -3.21
C VAL A 93 4.11 10.90 -4.11
N VAL A 94 3.30 11.80 -3.56
CA VAL A 94 2.57 12.80 -4.35
C VAL A 94 3.51 13.76 -5.08
N PRO A 95 4.52 14.39 -4.42
CA PRO A 95 5.47 15.25 -5.12
C PRO A 95 6.27 14.53 -6.19
N PHE A 96 6.70 13.28 -5.92
CA PHE A 96 7.44 12.49 -6.89
C PHE A 96 6.59 12.12 -8.11
N ALA A 97 5.32 11.73 -7.88
CA ALA A 97 4.38 11.44 -8.97
C ALA A 97 4.20 12.64 -9.91
N VAL A 98 4.14 13.86 -9.37
CA VAL A 98 4.07 15.11 -10.17
C VAL A 98 5.33 15.34 -10.99
N ILE A 99 6.51 14.93 -10.50
CA ILE A 99 7.78 15.08 -11.23
C ILE A 99 7.90 14.04 -12.36
N THR A 100 7.34 12.83 -12.17
CA THR A 100 7.43 11.73 -13.13
C THR A 100 6.31 11.69 -14.16
N ALA A 101 5.21 12.42 -13.92
CA ALA A 101 4.10 12.59 -14.85
C ALA A 101 4.45 13.57 -15.97
#